data_AF-A0A7X8PYL0-F1
#
_entry.id   AF-A0A7X8PYL0-F1
#
_cell.length_a   1.000
_cell.length_b   1.000
_cell.length_c   1.000
_cell.angle_alpha   90.00
_cell.angle_beta   90.00
_cell.angle_gamma   90.00
#
_symmetry.space_group_name_H-M   'P 1'
#
loop_
_entity.id
_entity.type
_entity.pdbx_description
1 polymer ?
#
loop_
_entity_poly.entity_id
_entity_poly.type
_entity_poly.pdbx_seq_one_letter_code
_entity_poly.pdbx_strand_id
1 'polypeptide(L)' 'MKKRLKMIFSTFMCFTFLFSMFPKSVQAGPTLTYNATGNIDGYDYEYWKDHGNGTMTLNGGGTFSCSWNNIGNIL' A
#
# COMPACT_ATOMS: atom_id res chain seq x y z
N MET A 1 -35.17 -20.73 -22.69
CA MET A 1 -34.06 -21.03 -21.76
C MET A 1 -32.75 -20.33 -22.16
N LYS A 2 -32.25 -20.48 -23.40
CA LYS A 2 -30.97 -19.88 -23.85
C LYS A 2 -30.84 -18.34 -23.72
N LYS A 3 -31.90 -17.56 -24.00
CA LYS A 3 -31.89 -16.08 -23.83
C LYS A 3 -31.81 -15.63 -22.36
N ARG A 4 -32.52 -16.31 -21.45
CA ARG A 4 -32.48 -16.01 -20.01
C ARG A 4 -31.12 -16.36 -19.40
N LEU A 5 -30.50 -17.45 -19.85
CA LEU A 5 -29.15 -17.84 -19.45
C LEU A 5 -28.09 -16.79 -19.88
N LYS A 6 -28.18 -16.26 -21.11
CA LYS A 6 -27.30 -15.17 -21.58
C LYS A 6 -27.47 -13.88 -20.77
N MET A 7 -28.71 -13.54 -20.39
CA MET A 7 -29.00 -12.40 -19.52
C MET A 7 -28.33 -12.55 -18.16
N ILE A 8 -28.50 -13.71 -17.50
CA ILE A 8 -27.90 -13.98 -16.19
C ILE A 8 -26.37 -13.90 -16.25
N PHE A 9 -25.75 -14.50 -17.28
CA PHE A 9 -24.30 -14.48 -17.47
C PHE A 9 -23.77 -13.04 -17.66
N SER A 10 -24.44 -12.23 -18.47
CA SER A 10 -24.09 -10.83 -18.69
C SER A 10 -24.17 -10.01 -17.39
N THR A 11 -25.26 -10.18 -16.62
CA THR A 11 -25.44 -9.51 -15.34
C THR A 11 -24.33 -9.90 -14.35
N PHE A 12 -23.97 -11.18 -14.26
CA PHE A 12 -22.89 -11.66 -13.39
C PHE A 12 -21.54 -11.03 -13.74
N MET A 13 -21.23 -10.94 -15.03
CA MET A 13 -19.97 -10.37 -15.52
C MET A 13 -19.85 -8.87 -15.23
N CYS A 14 -20.95 -8.12 -15.37
CA CYS A 14 -21.02 -6.71 -14.96
C CYS A 14 -20.82 -6.54 -13.45
N PHE A 15 -21.43 -7.40 -12.63
CA PHE A 15 -21.26 -7.34 -11.17
C PHE A 15 -19.82 -7.62 -10.73
N THR A 16 -19.13 -8.58 -11.35
CA THR A 16 -17.71 -8.83 -11.06
C THR A 16 -16.81 -7.64 -11.44
N PHE A 17 -17.12 -6.94 -12.52
CA PHE A 17 -16.35 -5.76 -12.92
C PHE A 17 -16.57 -4.60 -11.93
N LEU A 18 -17.82 -4.34 -11.54
CA LEU A 18 -18.16 -3.32 -10.53
C LEU A 18 -17.51 -3.60 -9.17
N PHE A 19 -17.39 -4.88 -8.77
CA PHE A 19 -16.74 -5.26 -7.51
C PHE A 19 -15.22 -5.11 -7.54
N SER A 20 -14.60 -5.08 -8.72
CA SER A 20 -13.14 -4.88 -8.85
C SER A 20 -12.71 -3.41 -8.67
N MET A 21 -13.65 -2.47 -8.73
CA MET A 21 -13.39 -1.04 -8.67
C MET A 21 -13.46 -0.46 -7.25
N PHE A 22 -13.60 -1.27 -6.20
CA PHE A 22 -13.52 -0.74 -4.84
C PHE A 22 -12.12 -0.18 -4.59
N PRO A 23 -11.99 1.12 -4.25
CA PRO A 23 -10.70 1.67 -3.89
C PRO A 23 -10.20 0.91 -2.66
N LYS A 24 -9.00 0.32 -2.75
CA LYS A 24 -8.31 -0.12 -1.54
C LYS A 24 -8.09 1.12 -0.68
N SER A 25 -8.58 1.09 0.56
CA SER A 25 -8.30 2.14 1.53
C SER A 25 -6.79 2.19 1.77
N VAL A 26 -6.13 3.18 1.19
CA VAL A 26 -4.72 3.45 1.46
C VAL A 26 -4.67 4.17 2.81
N GLN A 27 -4.47 3.41 3.87
CA GLN A 27 -4.27 3.96 5.21
C GLN A 27 -2.82 4.45 5.28
N ALA A 28 -2.63 5.75 5.49
CA ALA A 28 -1.31 6.27 5.80
C ALA A 28 -0.79 5.60 7.08
N GLY A 29 0.35 4.93 6.97
CA GLY A 29 1.08 4.31 8.06
C GLY A 29 1.88 5.32 8.90
N PRO A 30 2.63 4.82 9.89
CA PRO A 30 3.43 5.68 10.77
C PRO A 30 4.58 6.37 10.03
N THR A 31 4.99 7.53 10.55
CA THR A 31 6.29 8.14 10.24
C THR A 31 7.34 7.62 11.22
N LEU A 32 8.35 6.95 10.70
CA LEU A 32 9.49 6.40 11.44
C LEU A 32 10.59 7.45 11.52
N THR A 33 11.24 7.56 12.67
CA THR A 33 12.41 8.44 12.90
C THR A 33 13.59 7.69 13.54
N TYR A 34 13.40 6.40 13.84
CA TYR A 34 14.35 5.51 14.48
C TYR A 34 14.32 4.14 13.80
N ASN A 35 15.42 3.39 13.92
CA ASN A 35 15.60 2.13 13.22
C ASN A 35 14.47 1.15 13.56
N ALA A 36 13.78 0.66 12.56
CA ALA A 36 12.59 -0.17 12.72
C ALA A 36 12.37 -1.03 11.48
N THR A 37 11.84 -2.24 11.70
CA THR A 37 11.39 -3.16 10.66
C THR A 37 9.96 -3.57 10.96
N GLY A 38 9.18 -3.93 9.94
CA GLY A 38 7.85 -4.46 10.15
C GLY A 38 7.13 -4.77 8.85
N ASN A 39 5.81 -4.92 8.94
CA ASN A 39 4.94 -5.15 7.79
C ASN A 39 3.75 -4.18 7.84
N ILE A 40 3.43 -3.56 6.71
CA ILE A 40 2.23 -2.75 6.52
C ILE A 40 1.57 -3.10 5.18
N ASP A 41 0.26 -3.32 5.19
CA ASP A 41 -0.52 -3.68 3.99
C ASP A 41 0.02 -4.91 3.22
N GLY A 42 0.70 -5.83 3.92
CA GLY A 42 1.32 -7.01 3.30
C GLY A 42 2.68 -6.75 2.66
N TYR A 43 3.26 -5.56 2.84
CA TYR A 43 4.60 -5.20 2.39
C TYR A 43 5.52 -5.07 3.61
N ASP A 44 6.65 -5.78 3.56
CA ASP A 44 7.70 -5.61 4.56
C ASP A 44 8.41 -4.28 4.35
N TYR A 45 8.78 -3.62 5.45
CA TYR A 45 9.57 -2.40 5.44
C TYR A 45 10.75 -2.52 6.39
N GLU A 46 11.80 -1.79 6.06
CA GLU A 46 12.95 -1.54 6.91
C GLU A 46 13.28 -0.06 6.82
N TYR A 47 13.55 0.53 7.98
CA TYR A 47 14.13 1.85 8.12
C TYR A 47 15.36 1.69 8.99
N TRP A 48 16.53 2.04 8.46
CA TRP A 48 17.77 1.97 9.20
C TRP A 48 18.65 3.18 8.90
N LYS A 49 19.28 3.74 9.94
CA LYS A 49 20.33 4.76 9.82
C LYS A 49 21.44 4.54 10.86
N ASP A 50 22.63 5.05 10.57
CA ASP A 50 23.77 5.04 11.49
C ASP A 50 23.78 6.26 12.44
N HIS A 51 23.67 7.48 11.91
CA HIS A 51 23.62 8.74 12.64
C HIS A 51 22.97 9.86 11.83
N GLY A 52 22.57 10.95 12.50
CA GLY A 52 21.89 12.11 11.91
C GLY A 52 20.35 12.03 11.97
N ASN A 53 19.66 12.88 11.20
CA ASN A 53 18.19 12.95 11.20
C ASN A 53 17.60 12.40 9.91
N GLY A 54 16.62 11.52 10.02
CA GLY A 54 15.84 11.04 8.89
C GLY A 54 14.41 10.68 9.30
N THR A 55 13.53 10.62 8.32
CA THR A 55 12.15 10.20 8.47
C THR A 55 11.73 9.30 7.32
N MET A 56 10.94 8.27 7.59
CA MET A 56 10.25 7.47 6.58
C MET A 56 8.75 7.44 6.90
N THR A 57 7.91 8.01 6.04
CA THR A 57 6.46 7.90 6.15
C THR A 57 5.98 6.76 5.26
N LEU A 58 5.36 5.75 5.88
CA LEU A 58 4.73 4.65 5.16
C LEU A 58 3.39 5.15 4.63
N ASN A 59 3.22 5.28 3.32
CA ASN A 59 2.00 5.85 2.74
C ASN A 59 0.92 4.79 2.47
N GLY A 60 1.19 3.51 2.77
CA GLY A 60 0.31 2.39 2.48
C GLY A 60 0.47 1.87 1.04
N GLY A 61 -0.09 0.69 0.78
CA GLY A 61 -0.07 0.06 -0.54
C GLY A 61 1.35 -0.19 -1.11
N GLY A 62 2.34 -0.39 -0.24
CA GLY A 62 3.74 -0.59 -0.63
C GLY A 62 4.51 0.68 -1.02
N THR A 63 3.94 1.86 -0.78
CA THR A 63 4.59 3.15 -1.08
C THR A 63 5.06 3.83 0.20
N PHE A 64 6.11 4.64 0.07
CA PHE A 64 6.68 5.39 1.19
C PHE A 64 7.31 6.70 0.70
N SER A 65 7.56 7.63 1.62
CA SER A 65 8.34 8.84 1.37
C SER A 65 9.40 9.01 2.45
N CYS A 66 10.58 9.48 2.05
CA CYS A 66 11.71 9.66 2.95
C CYS A 66 12.24 11.09 2.89
N SER A 67 12.76 11.57 4.01
CA SER A 67 13.48 12.84 4.12
C SER A 67 14.63 12.66 5.09
N TRP A 68 15.76 13.31 4.82
CA TRP A 68 16.94 13.22 5.68
C TRP A 68 17.82 14.45 5.59
N ASN A 69 18.55 14.72 6.68
CA ASN A 69 19.58 15.75 6.75
C ASN A 69 20.71 15.30 7.69
N ASN A 70 21.93 15.75 7.39
CA ASN A 70 23.13 15.46 8.18
C ASN A 70 23.28 13.95 8.51
N ILE A 71 22.98 13.09 7.52
CA ILE A 71 23.06 11.63 7.62
C ILE A 71 24.44 11.14 7.15
N GLY A 72 24.95 10.09 7.79
CA GLY A 72 26.00 9.25 7.23
C GLY A 72 25.44 8.29 6.20
N ASN A 73 24.72 7.27 6.67
CA ASN A 73 24.03 6.28 5.85
C ASN A 73 22.59 6.07 6.32
N ILE A 74 21.70 5.86 5.35
CA ILE A 74 20.28 5.57 5.56
C ILE A 74 19.79 4.64 4.46
N LEU A 75 18.90 3.69 4.80
CA LEU A 75 18.15 2.84 3.89
C LEU A 75 16.70 2.66 4.36
#